data_AF-A0A2A3HIQ9-F1
#
_entry.id   AF-A0A2A3HIQ9-F1
#
_cell.length_a   1.000
_cell.length_b   1.000
_cell.length_c   1.000
_cell.angle_alpha   90.00
_cell.angle_beta   90.00
_cell.angle_gamma   90.00
#
_symmetry.space_group_name_H-M   'P 1'
#
loop_
_entity.id
_entity.type
_entity.pdbx_description
1 polymer ?
#
loop_
_entity_poly.entity_id
_entity_poly.type
_entity_poly.pdbx_seq_one_letter_code
_entity_poly.pdbx_strand_id
1 'polypeptide(L)'
;MEEAAAIGEGKPILIDRFLEDATELDVDCISDGKHTVIGAIMEHVEPAGIHSGDSASVIPPMTLPRKSVQNECRRKMLAFFYDRVQPRTPKASNSGQGP
;
A
#
# COMPACT_ATOMS: atom_id res chain seq x y z
N MET A 1 -23.48 -14.77 -6.48
CA MET A 1 -22.96 -13.66 -7.30
C MET A 1 -23.90 -12.46 -7.28
N GLU A 2 -25.22 -12.65 -7.35
CA GLU A 2 -26.19 -11.54 -7.26
C GLU A 2 -26.04 -10.69 -5.99
N GLU A 3 -25.84 -11.31 -4.82
CA GLU A 3 -25.68 -10.56 -3.56
C GLU A 3 -24.42 -9.70 -3.51
N ALA A 4 -23.29 -10.16 -4.08
CA ALA A 4 -22.06 -9.38 -4.12
C ALA A 4 -22.16 -8.19 -5.10
N ALA A 5 -22.94 -8.33 -6.18
CA ALA A 5 -23.18 -7.26 -7.15
C ALA A 5 -24.09 -6.16 -6.59
N ALA A 6 -24.99 -6.49 -5.65
CA ALA A 6 -25.91 -5.54 -5.04
C ALA A 6 -25.23 -4.50 -4.12
N ILE A 7 -24.05 -4.80 -3.58
CA ILE A 7 -23.31 -3.93 -2.64
C ILE A 7 -22.44 -2.90 -3.40
N GLY A 8 -22.19 -3.12 -4.68
CA GLY A 8 -21.23 -2.36 -5.49
C GLY A 8 -21.82 -1.85 -6.80
N GLU A 9 -23.00 -1.21 -6.78
CA GLU A 9 -23.61 -0.65 -7.98
C GLU A 9 -22.59 0.18 -8.80
N GLY A 10 -22.26 -0.30 -10.00
CA GLY A 10 -21.33 0.34 -10.94
C GLY A 10 -19.83 0.17 -10.66
N LYS A 11 -19.40 -0.60 -9.65
CA LYS A 11 -17.97 -0.85 -9.36
C LYS A 11 -17.55 -2.27 -9.72
N PRO A 12 -16.34 -2.47 -10.29
CA PRO A 12 -15.85 -3.81 -10.58
C PRO A 12 -15.59 -4.60 -9.30
N ILE A 13 -15.94 -5.89 -9.31
CA ILE A 13 -15.59 -6.84 -8.24
C ILE A 13 -14.20 -7.39 -8.53
N LEU A 14 -13.29 -7.25 -7.56
CA LEU A 14 -11.97 -7.88 -7.62
C LEU A 14 -12.07 -9.33 -7.15
N ILE A 15 -11.74 -10.27 -8.02
CA ILE A 15 -11.53 -11.67 -7.68
C ILE A 15 -10.03 -11.90 -7.75
N ASP A 16 -9.42 -12.23 -6.61
CA ASP A 16 -7.99 -12.47 -6.50
C ASP A 16 -7.72 -13.84 -5.87
N ARG A 17 -6.49 -14.33 -6.02
CA ARG A 17 -6.04 -15.57 -5.41
C ARG A 17 -5.89 -15.37 -3.89
N PHE A 18 -6.44 -16.29 -3.11
CA PHE A 18 -6.21 -16.34 -1.68
C PHE A 18 -4.74 -16.61 -1.34
N LEU A 19 -4.20 -15.83 -0.41
CA LEU A 19 -2.81 -15.94 0.05
C LEU A 19 -2.77 -16.70 1.37
N GLU A 20 -2.68 -18.03 1.28
CA GLU A 20 -2.57 -18.91 2.45
C GLU A 20 -1.31 -18.58 3.29
N ASP A 21 -1.46 -18.58 4.61
CA ASP A 21 -0.40 -18.36 5.61
C ASP A 21 0.40 -17.06 5.41
N ALA A 22 -0.18 -16.06 4.75
CA ALA A 22 0.48 -14.78 4.55
C ALA A 22 0.36 -13.88 5.79
N THR A 23 1.47 -13.25 6.18
CA THR A 23 1.45 -12.18 7.19
C THR A 23 0.86 -10.90 6.61
N GLU A 24 -0.11 -10.31 7.30
CA GLU A 24 -0.71 -9.03 6.93
C GLU A 24 0.01 -7.85 7.62
N LEU A 25 0.12 -6.74 6.89
CA LEU A 25 0.81 -5.53 7.32
C LEU A 25 -0.01 -4.30 6.97
N ASP A 26 -0.26 -3.45 7.95
CA ASP A 26 -0.75 -2.09 7.73
C ASP A 26 0.39 -1.08 7.84
N VAL A 27 0.40 -0.08 6.95
CA VAL A 27 1.44 0.96 6.91
C VAL A 27 0.80 2.33 6.81
N ASP A 28 0.85 3.09 7.89
CA ASP A 28 0.29 4.44 7.93
C ASP A 28 1.31 5.48 7.48
N CYS A 29 0.90 6.34 6.55
CA CYS A 29 1.73 7.38 5.97
C CYS A 29 1.00 8.72 5.86
N ILE A 30 1.74 9.80 6.05
CA ILE A 30 1.28 11.16 5.81
C ILE A 30 2.22 11.81 4.78
N SER A 31 1.65 12.49 3.79
CA SER A 31 2.40 13.23 2.79
C SER A 31 1.84 14.63 2.60
N ASP A 32 2.74 15.62 2.48
CA ASP A 32 2.41 16.99 2.11
C ASP A 32 2.57 17.25 0.59
N GLY A 33 2.79 16.19 -0.19
CA GLY A 33 3.07 16.27 -1.63
C GLY A 33 4.51 16.61 -2.00
N LYS A 34 5.42 16.79 -1.03
CA LYS A 34 6.87 16.91 -1.25
C LYS A 34 7.64 15.86 -0.45
N HIS A 35 7.23 15.65 0.79
CA HIS A 35 7.76 14.69 1.73
C HIS A 35 6.67 13.70 2.11
N THR A 36 7.08 12.47 2.38
CA THR A 36 6.20 11.42 2.91
C THR A 36 6.87 10.84 4.14
N VAL A 37 6.11 10.76 5.22
CA VAL A 37 6.55 10.19 6.50
C VAL A 37 5.73 8.94 6.77
N ILE A 38 6.41 7.88 7.17
CA ILE A 38 5.79 6.64 7.64
C ILE A 38 5.62 6.79 9.15
N GLY A 39 4.37 6.82 9.61
CA GLY A 39 4.03 6.91 11.03
C GLY A 39 4.18 5.57 11.73
N ALA A 40 3.65 4.51 11.13
CA ALA A 40 3.69 3.16 11.70
C ALA A 40 3.80 2.08 10.61
N ILE A 41 4.37 0.94 11.01
CA ILE A 41 4.20 -0.33 10.34
C ILE A 41 3.63 -1.25 11.42
N MET A 42 2.48 -1.86 11.14
CA MET A 42 1.73 -2.74 12.03
C MET A 42 1.77 -4.15 11.47
N GLU A 43 2.07 -5.13 12.31
CA GLU A 43 1.95 -6.55 11.96
C GLU A 43 0.68 -7.11 12.59
N HIS A 44 -0.16 -7.76 11.79
CA HIS A 44 -1.32 -8.46 12.33
C HIS A 44 -0.91 -9.79 12.96
N VAL A 45 -1.59 -10.17 14.04
CA VAL A 45 -1.38 -11.46 14.71
C VAL A 45 -2.03 -12.58 13.87
N GLU A 46 -3.22 -12.31 13.35
CA GLU A 46 -3.94 -13.17 12.42
C GLU A 46 -3.33 -13.11 11.00
N PRO A 47 -3.39 -14.22 10.24
CA PRO A 47 -2.95 -14.24 8.84
C PRO A 47 -3.92 -13.49 7.93
N ALA A 48 -3.42 -13.10 6.75
CA ALA A 48 -4.21 -12.43 5.73
C ALA A 48 -5.46 -13.26 5.35
N GLY A 49 -6.60 -12.59 5.30
CA GLY A 49 -7.91 -13.22 5.06
C GLY A 49 -8.90 -13.00 6.19
N ILE A 50 -8.42 -12.63 7.39
CA ILE A 50 -9.23 -12.01 8.43
C ILE A 50 -9.17 -10.50 8.20
N HIS A 51 -10.32 -9.83 8.26
CA HIS A 51 -10.36 -8.39 7.99
C HIS A 51 -9.52 -7.63 9.04
N SER A 52 -8.76 -6.62 8.61
CA SER A 52 -7.87 -5.84 9.47
C SER A 52 -8.54 -5.26 10.72
N GLY A 53 -9.82 -4.91 10.64
CA GLY A 53 -10.62 -4.42 11.78
C GLY A 53 -10.98 -5.49 12.81
N ASP A 54 -10.91 -6.77 12.45
CA ASP A 54 -11.18 -7.92 13.33
C ASP A 54 -9.87 -8.56 13.84
N SER A 55 -8.71 -8.16 13.31
CA SER A 55 -7.39 -8.66 13.70
C SER A 55 -6.79 -7.86 14.86
N ALA A 56 -6.04 -8.55 15.73
CA ALA A 56 -5.12 -7.89 16.65
C ALA A 56 -3.85 -7.46 15.90
N SER A 57 -3.26 -6.32 16.27
CA SER A 57 -2.07 -5.79 15.62
C SER A 57 -1.02 -5.27 16.59
N VAL A 58 0.25 -5.34 16.18
CA VAL A 58 1.40 -4.95 16.99
C VAL A 58 2.27 -3.93 16.27
N ILE A 59 2.68 -2.89 17.01
CA ILE A 59 3.62 -1.85 16.56
C ILE A 59 4.79 -1.78 17.56
N PRO A 60 6.05 -1.91 17.11
CA PRO A 60 6.47 -2.26 15.75
C PRO A 60 6.26 -3.75 15.43
N PRO A 61 6.45 -4.19 14.16
CA PRO A 61 6.40 -5.59 13.78
C PRO A 61 7.42 -6.40 14.58
N MET A 62 7.00 -7.56 15.10
CA MET A 62 7.80 -8.39 16.00
C MET A 62 8.50 -9.53 15.28
N THR A 63 7.85 -10.16 14.30
CA THR A 63 8.40 -11.38 13.66
C THR A 63 9.14 -11.05 12.35
N LEU A 64 8.84 -9.89 11.76
CA LEU A 64 9.35 -9.52 10.44
C LEU A 64 10.73 -8.86 10.51
N PRO A 65 11.74 -9.38 9.78
CA PRO A 65 13.09 -8.84 9.85
C PRO A 65 13.16 -7.38 9.36
N ARG A 66 13.69 -6.50 10.20
CA ARG A 66 13.73 -5.05 9.93
C ARG A 66 14.47 -4.70 8.64
N LYS A 67 15.59 -5.36 8.36
CA LYS A 67 16.47 -5.03 7.22
C LYS A 67 15.92 -5.45 5.86
N SER A 68 15.11 -6.51 5.80
CA SER A 68 14.53 -7.00 4.56
C SER A 68 13.09 -6.52 4.42
N VAL A 69 12.16 -7.14 5.13
CA VAL A 69 10.72 -6.94 4.91
C VAL A 69 10.29 -5.54 5.28
N GLN A 70 10.61 -5.06 6.49
CA GLN A 70 10.11 -3.75 6.92
C GLN A 70 10.70 -2.61 6.06
N ASN A 71 11.98 -2.68 5.71
CA ASN A 71 12.61 -1.69 4.82
C ASN A 71 12.03 -1.74 3.40
N GLU A 72 11.71 -2.93 2.90
CA GLU A 72 11.04 -3.07 1.61
C GLU A 72 9.63 -2.48 1.64
N CYS A 73 8.86 -2.68 2.72
CA CYS A 73 7.57 -2.01 2.91
C CYS A 73 7.72 -0.49 2.92
N ARG A 74 8.71 0.04 3.64
CA ARG A 74 9.01 1.49 3.64
C ARG A 74 9.28 2.00 2.23
N ARG A 75 10.14 1.30 1.49
CA ARG A 75 10.52 1.67 0.12
C ARG A 75 9.31 1.68 -0.81
N LYS A 76 8.49 0.62 -0.79
CA LYS A 76 7.29 0.50 -1.62
C LYS A 76 6.26 1.59 -1.30
N MET A 77 6.05 1.90 -0.02
CA MET A 77 5.08 2.90 0.38
C MET A 77 5.51 4.32 -0.01
N LEU A 78 6.80 4.66 0.18
CA LEU A 78 7.33 5.93 -0.30
C LEU A 78 7.23 6.07 -1.83
N ALA A 79 7.49 5.01 -2.59
CA ALA A 79 7.33 5.01 -4.04
C ALA A 79 5.86 5.19 -4.47
N PHE A 80 4.93 4.49 -3.83
CA PHE A 80 3.49 4.63 -4.10
C PHE A 80 3.01 6.08 -3.94
N PHE A 81 3.42 6.74 -2.84
CA PHE A 81 3.08 8.15 -2.60
C PHE A 81 3.78 9.09 -3.59
N TYR A 82 5.03 8.81 -3.95
CA TYR A 82 5.73 9.60 -4.96
C TYR A 82 4.97 9.59 -6.30
N ASP A 83 4.52 8.42 -6.76
CA ASP A 83 3.84 8.27 -8.04
C ASP A 83 2.40 8.84 -8.04
N ARG A 84 1.74 8.88 -6.89
CA ARG A 84 0.32 9.28 -6.79
C ARG A 84 0.07 10.67 -6.23
N VAL A 85 0.95 11.20 -5.38
CA VAL A 85 0.70 12.44 -4.62
C VAL A 85 1.56 13.61 -5.11
N GLN A 86 2.73 13.36 -5.69
CA GLN A 86 3.53 14.45 -6.26
C GLN A 86 2.84 15.03 -7.50
N PRO A 87 2.85 16.35 -7.69
CA PRO A 87 2.35 16.95 -8.93
C PRO A 87 3.15 16.38 -10.09
N ARG A 88 2.45 15.80 -11.08
CA ARG A 88 3.07 15.42 -12.35
C ARG A 88 3.68 16.68 -12.94
N THR A 89 5.00 16.82 -12.88
CA THR A 89 5.68 17.86 -13.65
C THR A 89 5.27 17.65 -15.11
N PRO A 90 4.80 18.69 -15.82
CA PRO A 90 4.58 18.55 -17.25
C PRO A 90 5.91 18.11 -17.85
N LYS A 91 5.92 16.96 -18.56
CA LYS A 91 7.10 16.58 -19.34
C LYS A 91 7.48 17.79 -20.18
N ALA A 92 8.69 18.31 -19.99
CA ALA A 92 9.21 19.38 -20.83
C ALA A 92 9.00 18.96 -22.28
N SER A 93 8.33 19.80 -23.05
CA SER A 93 8.16 19.62 -24.49
C SER A 93 9.56 19.42 -25.07
N ASN A 94 9.83 18.22 -25.57
CA ASN A 94 11.11 17.90 -26.17
C ASN A 94 11.13 18.53 -27.57
N SER A 95 11.24 19.87 -27.65
CA SER A 95 11.64 20.57 -28.86
C SER A 95 13.16 20.57 -28.92
N GLY A 96 13.72 19.36 -29.04
CA GLY A 96 15.12 19.18 -29.39
C GLY A 96 15.32 19.67 -30.81
N GLN A 97 15.72 20.93 -30.96
CA GLN A 97 16.61 21.32 -32.05
C GLN A 97 17.94 20.61 -31.79
N GLY A 98 18.18 19.53 -32.53
CA GLY A 98 19.52 19.01 -32.72
C GLY A 98 20.33 19.93 -33.64
N PRO A 99 21.66 19.80 -33.63
CA PRO A 99 22.55 20.57 -34.52
C PRO A 99 22.31 20.27 -36.00
#